data_AF-A0AAN6PHP0-F1
#
_entry.id   AF-A0AAN6PHP0-F1
#
_cell.length_a   1.000
_cell.length_b   1.000
_cell.length_c   1.000
_cell.angle_alpha   90.00
_cell.angle_beta   90.00
_cell.angle_gamma   90.00
#
_symmetry.space_group_name_H-M   'P 1'
#
loop_
_entity.id
_entity.type
_entity.pdbx_description
1 polymer ?
#
loop_
_entity_poly.entity_id
_entity_poly.type
_entity_poly.pdbx_seq_one_letter_code
_entity_poly.pdbx_strand_id
1 'polypeptide(L)'
;MYFKYAVLFSLLASSFALPTTGDRKVKRGVLTVQDYADFQVSSGVAGNALAEVNAKFPIDDFASVDADDLAILKAARETAEAAEVDAGGFNDAIEAAGGKDTPEGQALQIGKIKNKVLKLQLQVMALQIEAAQGKDTAAKLAKEQKKLDNNIKQDEAAAGEASSSVDFQGTSQP
;
A
#
# COMPACT_ATOMS: atom_id res chain seq x y z
N MET A 1 58.33 67.97 -11.94
CA MET A 1 57.03 67.62 -11.31
C MET A 1 57.00 66.10 -11.20
N TYR A 2 57.39 65.51 -10.07
CA TYR A 2 56.60 65.22 -8.85
C TYR A 2 55.60 64.06 -9.01
N PHE A 3 55.62 63.18 -7.97
CA PHE A 3 54.75 62.03 -7.63
C PHE A 3 55.19 60.67 -8.21
N LYS A 4 55.84 59.75 -7.46
CA LYS A 4 55.46 59.04 -6.20
C LYS A 4 54.05 58.45 -6.29
N TYR A 5 53.90 57.12 -6.26
CA TYR A 5 53.58 56.31 -5.07
C TYR A 5 53.46 54.83 -5.43
N ALA A 6 54.09 53.97 -4.63
CA ALA A 6 53.78 52.55 -4.53
C ALA A 6 52.53 52.38 -3.64
N VAL A 7 51.61 51.48 -4.02
CA VAL A 7 50.56 50.99 -3.11
C VAL A 7 50.37 49.48 -3.33
N LEU A 8 50.75 48.74 -2.30
CA LEU A 8 50.41 47.34 -1.99
C LEU A 8 48.90 47.19 -1.64
N PHE A 9 48.46 45.93 -1.46
CA PHE A 9 47.14 45.42 -1.01
C PHE A 9 46.17 45.08 -2.17
N SER A 10 45.53 43.92 -2.23
CA SER A 10 45.39 42.76 -1.32
C SER A 10 44.67 41.63 -2.07
N LEU A 11 45.14 40.39 -1.95
CA LEU A 11 44.40 39.20 -2.38
C LEU A 11 43.12 39.07 -1.55
N LEU A 12 41.95 39.21 -2.18
CA LEU A 12 40.69 38.73 -1.66
C LEU A 12 40.42 37.34 -2.24
N ALA A 13 40.74 36.30 -1.46
CA ALA A 13 40.24 34.96 -1.71
C ALA A 13 38.79 34.89 -1.22
N SER A 14 37.84 35.01 -2.14
CA SER A 14 36.43 34.74 -1.85
C SER A 14 36.17 33.25 -1.89
N SER A 15 36.29 32.57 -0.75
CA SER A 15 35.74 31.22 -0.57
C SER A 15 34.22 31.31 -0.48
N PHE A 16 33.54 31.17 -1.62
CA PHE A 16 32.12 30.83 -1.61
C PHE A 16 31.99 29.39 -1.10
N ALA A 17 31.69 29.25 0.18
CA ALA A 17 31.11 28.02 0.70
C ALA A 17 29.73 27.85 0.02
N LEU A 18 29.63 26.88 -0.89
CA LEU A 18 28.33 26.46 -1.41
C LEU A 18 27.49 25.99 -0.21
N PRO A 19 26.24 26.47 -0.05
CA PRO A 19 25.31 25.78 0.82
C PRO A 19 25.06 24.39 0.22
N THR A 20 25.56 23.35 0.85
CA THR A 20 25.00 22.00 0.67
C THR A 20 23.69 21.96 1.44
N THR A 21 22.70 22.73 0.99
CA THR A 21 21.30 22.35 1.20
C THR A 21 21.12 21.14 0.31
N GLY A 22 21.52 19.98 0.82
CA GLY A 22 20.90 18.75 0.41
C GLY A 22 19.42 18.99 0.67
N ASP A 23 18.68 19.27 -0.39
CA ASP A 23 17.24 19.14 -0.42
C ASP A 23 16.96 17.69 -0.02
N ARG A 24 16.91 17.41 1.28
CA ARG A 24 15.97 16.43 1.78
C ARG A 24 14.62 17.02 1.44
N LYS A 25 14.19 16.83 0.19
CA LYS A 25 12.79 16.74 -0.12
C LYS A 25 12.28 15.72 0.88
N VAL A 26 11.62 16.20 1.93
CA VAL A 26 10.73 15.37 2.73
C VAL A 26 9.79 14.81 1.67
N LYS A 27 10.01 13.56 1.26
CA LYS A 27 9.07 12.89 0.35
C LYS A 27 7.75 12.94 1.12
N ARG A 28 6.80 13.64 0.53
CA ARG A 28 5.44 13.75 1.04
C ARG A 28 4.85 12.34 1.00
N GLY A 29 4.18 11.92 2.07
CA GLY A 29 3.49 10.64 2.10
C GLY A 29 2.65 10.46 0.84
N VAL A 30 2.84 9.33 0.18
CA VAL A 30 2.13 8.95 -1.06
C VAL A 30 0.72 8.47 -0.72
N LEU A 31 0.54 7.87 0.46
CA LEU A 31 -0.73 7.38 0.93
C LEU A 31 -1.44 8.41 1.81
N THR A 32 -2.76 8.39 1.75
CA THR A 32 -3.62 9.13 2.65
C THR A 32 -4.54 8.15 3.36
N VAL A 33 -4.95 8.48 4.59
CA VAL A 33 -5.97 7.71 5.30
C VAL A 33 -7.26 7.69 4.48
N GLN A 34 -7.85 6.51 4.34
CA GLN A 34 -9.08 6.26 3.59
C GLN A 34 -9.99 5.33 4.39
N ASP A 35 -11.29 5.44 4.16
CA ASP A 35 -12.26 4.48 4.67
C ASP A 35 -12.16 3.17 3.86
N TYR A 36 -12.51 2.04 4.47
CA TYR A 36 -12.49 0.73 3.81
C TYR A 36 -13.29 0.74 2.51
N ALA A 37 -14.45 1.39 2.51
CA ALA A 37 -15.31 1.53 1.34
C ALA A 37 -14.58 2.15 0.13
N ASP A 38 -13.59 3.03 0.38
CA ASP A 38 -12.84 3.74 -0.65
C ASP A 38 -11.66 2.93 -1.19
N PHE A 39 -10.94 2.18 -0.35
CA PHE A 39 -9.75 1.46 -0.79
C PHE A 39 -9.99 -0.03 -1.10
N GLN A 40 -11.14 -0.60 -0.74
CA GLN A 40 -11.46 -2.00 -1.05
C GLN A 40 -11.62 -2.25 -2.56
N VAL A 41 -11.45 -3.51 -2.97
CA VAL A 41 -11.53 -3.98 -4.38
C VAL A 41 -12.53 -5.13 -4.55
N SER A 42 -13.41 -5.34 -3.59
CA SER A 42 -14.26 -6.52 -3.46
C SER A 42 -15.51 -6.50 -4.33
N SER A 43 -15.88 -5.35 -4.90
CA SER A 43 -17.05 -5.22 -5.78
C SER A 43 -16.68 -5.32 -7.27
N GLY A 44 -17.68 -5.55 -8.12
CA GLY A 44 -17.55 -5.51 -9.58
C GLY A 44 -17.48 -6.91 -10.19
N VAL A 45 -16.42 -7.15 -10.97
CA VAL A 45 -16.18 -8.42 -11.67
C VAL A 45 -14.86 -9.00 -11.18
N ALA A 46 -14.78 -10.32 -11.06
CA ALA A 46 -13.54 -11.01 -10.69
C ALA A 46 -12.58 -11.21 -11.88
N GLY A 47 -11.33 -11.53 -11.55
CA GLY A 47 -10.27 -11.89 -12.50
C GLY A 47 -9.19 -10.83 -12.71
N ASN A 48 -9.24 -9.71 -11.99
CA ASN A 48 -8.26 -8.62 -12.09
C ASN A 48 -7.86 -8.04 -10.71
N ALA A 49 -8.16 -8.72 -9.60
CA ALA A 49 -8.08 -8.12 -8.26
C ALA A 49 -6.68 -7.57 -7.94
N LEU A 50 -5.60 -8.28 -8.31
CA LEU A 50 -4.24 -7.77 -8.08
C LEU A 50 -3.99 -6.43 -8.79
N ALA A 51 -4.49 -6.29 -10.02
CA ALA A 51 -4.33 -5.05 -10.77
C ALA A 51 -5.11 -3.90 -10.11
N GLU A 52 -6.32 -4.17 -9.61
CA GLU A 52 -7.11 -3.18 -8.87
C GLU A 52 -6.42 -2.74 -7.57
N VAL A 53 -5.81 -3.68 -6.83
CA VAL A 53 -5.05 -3.37 -5.62
C VAL A 53 -3.84 -2.49 -5.94
N ASN A 54 -3.05 -2.87 -6.95
CA ASN A 54 -1.87 -2.09 -7.35
C ASN A 54 -2.24 -0.69 -7.86
N ALA A 55 -3.42 -0.54 -8.47
CA ALA A 55 -3.92 0.77 -8.89
C ALA A 55 -4.29 1.67 -7.70
N LYS A 56 -4.85 1.09 -6.62
CA LYS A 56 -5.20 1.83 -5.39
C LYS A 56 -4.01 2.11 -4.47
N PHE A 57 -2.98 1.27 -4.53
CA PHE A 57 -1.76 1.40 -3.72
C PHE A 57 -0.52 1.45 -4.64
N PRO A 58 -0.30 2.57 -5.35
CA PRO A 58 0.76 2.69 -6.35
C PRO A 58 2.13 2.98 -5.70
N ILE A 59 2.68 1.99 -4.98
CA ILE A 59 4.02 2.07 -4.38
C ILE A 59 5.02 1.37 -5.29
N ASP A 60 5.97 2.12 -5.85
CA ASP A 60 7.01 1.63 -6.76
C ASP A 60 8.45 1.74 -6.19
N ASP A 61 8.71 2.67 -5.27
CA ASP A 61 10.01 2.88 -4.61
C ASP A 61 9.94 2.57 -3.11
N PHE A 62 10.06 1.27 -2.77
CA PHE A 62 9.96 0.76 -1.40
C PHE A 62 10.99 1.32 -0.41
N ALA A 63 12.21 1.62 -0.87
CA ALA A 63 13.26 2.15 0.01
C ALA A 63 12.96 3.58 0.49
N SER A 64 12.07 4.28 -0.23
CA SER A 64 11.76 5.68 0.02
C SER A 64 10.46 5.92 0.77
N VAL A 65 9.69 4.86 1.02
CA VAL A 65 8.43 4.93 1.77
C VAL A 65 8.74 5.38 3.19
N ASP A 66 8.05 6.43 3.65
CA ASP A 66 8.21 6.93 5.01
C ASP A 66 7.43 6.07 6.03
N ALA A 67 7.64 6.36 7.31
CA ALA A 67 7.03 5.58 8.38
C ALA A 67 5.50 5.73 8.44
N ASP A 68 4.97 6.89 8.04
CA ASP A 68 3.54 7.19 8.09
C ASP A 68 2.81 6.43 6.97
N ASP A 69 3.35 6.43 5.75
CA ASP A 69 2.85 5.62 4.64
C ASP A 69 2.89 4.12 4.97
N LEU A 70 3.99 3.63 5.55
CA LEU A 70 4.08 2.23 5.98
C LEU A 70 3.03 1.90 7.05
N ALA A 71 2.73 2.83 7.96
CA ALA A 71 1.72 2.66 8.97
C ALA A 71 0.31 2.63 8.36
N ILE A 72 -0.01 3.55 7.43
CA ILE A 72 -1.29 3.56 6.69
C ILE A 72 -1.48 2.26 5.91
N LEU A 73 -0.44 1.78 5.25
CA LEU A 73 -0.46 0.51 4.51
C LEU A 73 -0.78 -0.69 5.43
N LYS A 74 -0.17 -0.73 6.61
CA LYS A 74 -0.42 -1.77 7.62
C LYS A 74 -1.83 -1.67 8.20
N ALA A 75 -2.31 -0.46 8.46
CA ALA A 75 -3.68 -0.23 8.93
C ALA A 75 -4.70 -0.70 7.87
N ALA A 76 -4.53 -0.31 6.59
CA ALA A 76 -5.39 -0.78 5.50
C ALA A 76 -5.41 -2.32 5.39
N ARG A 77 -4.24 -2.98 5.55
CA ARG A 77 -4.13 -4.44 5.60
C ARG A 77 -4.95 -5.03 6.75
N GLU A 78 -4.86 -4.44 7.94
CA GLU A 78 -5.59 -4.88 9.14
C GLU A 78 -7.09 -4.67 9.01
N THR A 79 -7.52 -3.55 8.45
CA THR A 79 -8.92 -3.31 8.13
C THR A 79 -9.45 -4.30 7.11
N ALA A 80 -8.68 -4.64 6.07
CA ALA A 80 -9.07 -5.69 5.13
C ALA A 80 -9.16 -7.07 5.80
N GLU A 81 -8.32 -7.35 6.81
CA GLU A 81 -8.44 -8.56 7.63
C GLU A 81 -9.71 -8.54 8.50
N ALA A 82 -9.99 -7.43 9.17
CA ALA A 82 -11.20 -7.24 9.97
C ALA A 82 -12.45 -7.37 9.10
N ALA A 83 -12.48 -6.76 7.91
CA ALA A 83 -13.58 -6.92 6.95
C ALA A 83 -13.81 -8.38 6.52
N GLU A 84 -12.81 -9.27 6.68
CA GLU A 84 -12.97 -10.70 6.43
C GLU A 84 -13.63 -11.45 7.60
N VAL A 85 -13.23 -11.14 8.84
CA VAL A 85 -13.48 -12.01 10.01
C VAL A 85 -14.31 -11.38 11.14
N ASP A 86 -14.34 -10.06 11.24
CA ASP A 86 -15.06 -9.35 12.31
C ASP A 86 -16.55 -9.23 11.99
N ALA A 87 -17.31 -8.84 13.00
CA ALA A 87 -18.76 -8.71 12.91
C ALA A 87 -19.15 -7.73 11.79
N GLY A 88 -20.11 -8.11 10.95
CA GLY A 88 -20.51 -7.37 9.76
C GLY A 88 -19.55 -7.49 8.57
N GLY A 89 -18.48 -8.28 8.69
CA GLY A 89 -17.57 -8.62 7.60
C GLY A 89 -18.10 -9.72 6.66
N PHE A 90 -17.23 -10.21 5.78
CA PHE A 90 -17.58 -11.21 4.76
C PHE A 90 -18.12 -12.52 5.34
N ASN A 91 -17.59 -13.00 6.47
CA ASN A 91 -18.09 -14.24 7.08
C ASN A 91 -19.58 -14.11 7.44
N ASP A 92 -19.95 -13.04 8.14
CA ASP A 92 -21.32 -12.77 8.54
C ASP A 92 -22.23 -12.52 7.33
N ALA A 93 -21.75 -11.76 6.34
CA ALA A 93 -22.53 -11.45 5.15
C ALA A 93 -22.83 -12.71 4.32
N ILE A 94 -21.87 -13.62 4.18
CA ILE A 94 -22.05 -14.89 3.47
C ILE A 94 -23.02 -15.79 4.24
N GLU A 95 -22.92 -15.85 5.57
CA GLU A 95 -23.86 -16.62 6.39
C GLU A 95 -25.29 -16.05 6.27
N ALA A 96 -25.44 -14.73 6.37
CA ALA A 96 -26.72 -14.04 6.23
C ALA A 96 -27.35 -14.23 4.84
N ALA A 97 -26.53 -14.39 3.79
CA ALA A 97 -26.98 -14.69 2.44
C ALA A 97 -27.40 -16.16 2.23
N GLY A 98 -27.40 -17.00 3.27
CA GLY A 98 -27.73 -18.42 3.17
C GLY A 98 -26.55 -19.31 2.79
N GLY A 99 -25.32 -18.81 2.93
CA GLY A 99 -24.08 -19.51 2.58
C GLY A 99 -23.67 -19.32 1.12
N LYS A 100 -22.48 -19.83 0.80
CA LYS A 100 -21.81 -19.65 -0.50
C LYS A 100 -22.47 -20.36 -1.70
N ASP A 101 -23.58 -21.07 -1.50
CA ASP A 101 -24.29 -21.80 -2.56
C ASP A 101 -25.48 -21.02 -3.11
N THR A 102 -25.82 -19.87 -2.51
CA THR A 102 -26.77 -18.91 -3.07
C THR A 102 -26.07 -17.95 -4.03
N PRO A 103 -26.77 -17.39 -5.04
CA PRO A 103 -26.16 -16.40 -5.94
C PRO A 103 -25.52 -15.22 -5.20
N GLU A 104 -26.18 -14.72 -4.15
CA GLU A 104 -25.69 -13.63 -3.31
C GLU A 104 -24.45 -14.05 -2.51
N GLY A 105 -24.48 -15.24 -1.90
CA GLY A 105 -23.35 -15.80 -1.16
C GLY A 105 -22.15 -16.11 -2.05
N GLN A 106 -22.37 -16.53 -3.29
CA GLN A 106 -21.32 -16.70 -4.31
C GLN A 106 -20.64 -15.37 -4.63
N ALA A 107 -21.42 -14.33 -4.92
CA ALA A 107 -20.87 -13.00 -5.21
C ALA A 107 -20.09 -12.41 -4.02
N LEU A 108 -20.58 -12.61 -2.79
CA LEU A 108 -19.87 -12.23 -1.56
C LEU A 108 -18.60 -13.06 -1.33
N GLN A 109 -18.61 -14.36 -1.63
CA GLN A 109 -17.45 -15.23 -1.53
C GLN A 109 -16.35 -14.84 -2.53
N ILE A 110 -16.73 -14.41 -3.73
CA ILE A 110 -15.82 -13.86 -4.73
C ILE A 110 -15.26 -12.52 -4.25
N GLY A 111 -16.10 -11.63 -3.71
CA GLY A 111 -15.65 -10.39 -3.08
C GLY A 111 -14.67 -10.61 -1.94
N LYS A 112 -14.91 -11.64 -1.11
CA LYS A 112 -13.98 -12.07 -0.08
C LYS A 112 -12.64 -12.52 -0.65
N ILE A 113 -12.62 -13.22 -1.79
CA ILE A 113 -11.37 -13.60 -2.47
C ILE A 113 -10.61 -12.35 -2.92
N LYS A 114 -11.28 -11.38 -3.55
CA LYS A 114 -10.67 -10.08 -3.92
C LYS A 114 -10.13 -9.34 -2.69
N ASN A 115 -10.88 -9.32 -1.57
CA ASN A 115 -10.43 -8.75 -0.30
C ASN A 115 -9.18 -9.47 0.27
N LYS A 116 -9.07 -10.79 0.09
CA LYS A 116 -7.86 -11.54 0.48
C LYS A 116 -6.67 -11.20 -0.41
N VAL A 117 -6.87 -10.97 -1.71
CA VAL A 117 -5.82 -10.44 -2.60
C VAL A 117 -5.35 -9.08 -2.11
N LEU A 118 -6.26 -8.17 -1.79
CA LEU A 118 -5.94 -6.88 -1.16
C LEU A 118 -5.09 -7.06 0.10
N LYS A 119 -5.61 -7.77 1.11
CA LYS A 119 -4.91 -7.99 2.39
C LYS A 119 -3.50 -8.54 2.18
N LEU A 120 -3.36 -9.59 1.37
CA LEU A 120 -2.07 -10.27 1.17
C LEU A 120 -1.09 -9.42 0.36
N GLN A 121 -1.56 -8.67 -0.63
CA GLN A 121 -0.70 -7.77 -1.40
C GLN A 121 -0.20 -6.61 -0.54
N LEU A 122 -1.05 -6.00 0.30
CA LEU A 122 -0.59 -4.97 1.24
C LEU A 122 0.42 -5.54 2.25
N GLN A 123 0.22 -6.78 2.70
CA GLN A 123 1.18 -7.47 3.55
C GLN A 123 2.52 -7.73 2.86
N VAL A 124 2.51 -8.12 1.57
CA VAL A 124 3.73 -8.32 0.76
C VAL A 124 4.46 -6.99 0.56
N MET A 125 3.75 -5.92 0.16
CA MET A 125 4.32 -4.58 0.02
C MET A 125 4.97 -4.12 1.32
N ALA A 126 4.28 -4.27 2.46
CA ALA A 126 4.85 -3.89 3.77
C ALA A 126 6.14 -4.65 4.10
N LEU A 127 6.21 -5.95 3.78
CA LEU A 127 7.43 -6.76 3.99
C LEU A 127 8.56 -6.38 3.03
N GLN A 128 8.25 -5.98 1.81
CA GLN A 128 9.21 -5.49 0.82
C GLN A 128 9.78 -4.13 1.23
N ILE A 129 8.95 -3.23 1.75
CA ILE A 129 9.37 -1.96 2.34
C ILE A 129 10.30 -2.21 3.53
N GLU A 130 9.90 -3.08 4.44
CA GLU A 130 10.73 -3.45 5.60
C GLU A 130 12.07 -4.09 5.18
N ALA A 131 12.08 -4.94 4.16
CA ALA A 131 13.32 -5.49 3.59
C ALA A 131 14.23 -4.40 3.01
N ALA A 132 13.65 -3.48 2.23
CA ALA A 132 14.38 -2.35 1.65
C ALA A 132 14.96 -1.41 2.73
N GLN A 133 14.33 -1.37 3.91
CA GLN A 133 14.80 -0.64 5.10
C GLN A 133 15.73 -1.48 6.01
N GLY A 134 16.17 -2.65 5.56
CA GLY A 134 17.20 -3.45 6.22
C GLY A 134 16.70 -4.50 7.24
N LYS A 135 15.38 -4.77 7.29
CA LYS A 135 14.85 -5.87 8.11
C LYS A 135 14.95 -7.21 7.38
N ASP A 136 15.21 -8.29 8.12
CA ASP A 136 15.12 -9.64 7.57
C ASP A 136 13.66 -10.10 7.51
N THR A 137 13.07 -10.09 6.30
CA THR A 137 11.69 -10.52 6.06
C THR A 137 11.58 -11.72 5.13
N ALA A 138 12.70 -12.29 4.68
CA ALA A 138 12.74 -13.22 3.53
C ALA A 138 11.81 -14.44 3.69
N ALA A 139 11.86 -15.10 4.85
CA ALA A 139 11.02 -16.27 5.11
C ALA A 139 9.52 -15.92 5.17
N LYS A 140 9.17 -14.78 5.78
CA LYS A 140 7.78 -14.32 5.87
C LYS A 140 7.27 -13.88 4.50
N LEU A 141 8.08 -13.17 3.72
CA LEU A 141 7.76 -12.74 2.37
C LEU A 141 7.45 -13.95 1.47
N ALA A 142 8.28 -15.00 1.49
CA ALA A 142 8.02 -16.22 0.71
C ALA A 142 6.69 -16.89 1.09
N LYS A 143 6.37 -16.93 2.40
CA LYS A 143 5.11 -17.50 2.90
C LYS A 143 3.89 -16.69 2.43
N GLU A 144 3.93 -15.38 2.60
CA GLU A 144 2.80 -14.51 2.23
C GLU A 144 2.63 -14.40 0.71
N GLN A 145 3.72 -14.41 -0.07
CA GLN A 145 3.66 -14.48 -1.53
C GLN A 145 2.93 -15.73 -2.01
N LYS A 146 3.23 -16.90 -1.44
CA LYS A 146 2.53 -18.15 -1.82
C LYS A 146 1.03 -18.08 -1.55
N LYS A 147 0.61 -17.43 -0.46
CA LYS A 147 -0.81 -17.23 -0.17
C LYS A 147 -1.43 -16.24 -1.15
N LEU A 148 -0.73 -15.15 -1.47
CA LEU A 148 -1.17 -14.16 -2.45
C LEU A 148 -1.41 -14.83 -3.80
N ASP A 149 -0.42 -15.58 -4.31
CA ASP A 149 -0.51 -16.30 -5.58
C ASP A 149 -1.71 -17.25 -5.63
N ASN A 150 -2.00 -17.94 -4.52
CA ASN A 150 -3.16 -18.82 -4.44
C ASN A 150 -4.49 -18.06 -4.52
N ASN A 151 -4.61 -16.87 -3.93
CA ASN A 151 -5.85 -16.09 -4.00
C ASN A 151 -5.99 -15.37 -5.34
N ILE A 152 -4.87 -14.96 -5.96
CA ILE A 152 -4.87 -14.47 -7.35
C ILE A 152 -5.43 -15.54 -8.29
N LYS A 153 -4.94 -16.77 -8.20
CA LYS A 153 -5.48 -17.88 -9.00
C LYS A 153 -6.96 -18.15 -8.77
N GLN A 154 -7.45 -17.95 -7.54
CA GLN A 154 -8.87 -18.09 -7.23
C GLN A 154 -9.71 -16.97 -7.85
N ASP A 155 -9.22 -15.72 -7.81
CA ASP A 155 -9.85 -14.59 -8.49
C ASP A 155 -9.85 -14.78 -10.02
N GLU A 156 -8.72 -15.18 -10.61
CA GLU A 156 -8.59 -15.50 -12.04
C GLU A 156 -9.51 -16.65 -12.47
N ALA A 157 -9.68 -17.68 -11.62
CA ALA A 157 -10.58 -18.78 -11.91
C ALA A 157 -12.06 -18.37 -11.91
N ALA A 158 -12.42 -17.31 -11.19
CA ALA A 158 -13.76 -16.71 -11.17
C ALA A 158 -13.90 -15.56 -12.20
N ALA A 159 -12.99 -15.44 -13.16
CA ALA A 159 -12.99 -14.32 -14.10
C ALA A 159 -14.33 -14.18 -14.84
N GLY A 160 -14.88 -12.97 -14.84
CA GLY A 160 -16.18 -12.67 -15.45
C GLY A 160 -17.39 -12.89 -14.53
N GLU A 161 -17.20 -13.52 -13.37
CA GLU A 161 -18.26 -13.67 -12.36
C GLU A 161 -18.45 -12.38 -11.56
N ALA A 162 -19.68 -12.17 -11.08
CA ALA A 162 -20.03 -11.01 -10.27
C ALA A 162 -19.40 -11.11 -8.86
N SER A 163 -18.95 -9.98 -8.35
CA SER A 163 -18.31 -9.85 -7.04
C SER A 163 -18.98 -8.73 -6.24
N SER A 164 -19.26 -8.99 -4.97
CA SER A 164 -19.93 -8.05 -4.06
C SER A 164 -19.07 -7.74 -2.84
N SER A 165 -18.96 -6.46 -2.48
CA SER A 165 -18.35 -6.03 -1.22
C SER A 165 -19.32 -6.15 -0.03
N VAL A 166 -18.78 -5.87 1.17
CA VAL A 166 -19.54 -5.65 2.41
C VAL A 166 -19.50 -4.18 2.79
N ASP A 167 -20.50 -3.70 3.51
CA ASP A 167 -20.52 -2.37 4.12
C ASP A 167 -19.81 -2.41 5.49
N PHE A 168 -18.50 -2.62 5.45
CA PHE A 168 -17.68 -2.75 6.64
C PHE A 168 -17.13 -1.39 7.09
N GLN A 169 -17.36 -1.04 8.35
CA GLN A 169 -16.90 0.20 8.94
C GLN A 169 -15.46 0.04 9.44
N GLY A 170 -14.52 0.65 8.75
CA GLY A 170 -13.10 0.63 9.10
C GLY A 170 -12.31 1.63 8.27
N THR A 171 -11.11 1.97 8.72
CA THR A 171 -10.27 3.00 8.08
C THR A 171 -8.81 2.56 8.08
N SER A 172 -8.01 3.08 7.15
CA SER A 172 -6.55 2.90 7.14
C SER A 172 -5.82 3.87 8.08
N GLN A 173 -6.49 4.31 9.16
CA GLN A 173 -5.89 5.13 10.21
C GLN A 173 -5.00 4.24 11.10
N PRO A 174 -3.68 4.53 11.22
CA PRO A 174 -2.79 3.81 12.12
C PRO A 174 -3.08 4.04 13.61
#